data_AF-M6GMJ0-F1
#
_entry.id   AF-M6GMJ0-F1
#
_cell.length_a   1.000
_cell.length_b   1.000
_cell.length_c   1.000
_cell.angle_alpha   90.00
_cell.angle_beta   90.00
_cell.angle_gamma   90.00
#
_symmetry.space_group_name_H-M   'P 1'
#
loop_
_entity.id
_entity.type
_entity.pdbx_description
1 polymer ?
#
loop_
_entity_poly.entity_id
_entity_poly.type
_entity_poly.pdbx_seq_one_letter_code
_entity_poly.pdbx_strand_id
1 'polypeptide(L)' 'MAVVQDPLTAEIALMPRSAIEATSVDYVLSLEKIAELFIRLDQNNLEQR' A
#
# COMPACT_ATOMS: atom_id res chain seq x y z
N MET A 1 0.79 -1.61 10.11
CA MET A 1 1.13 -1.74 8.68
C MET A 1 0.66 -0.49 7.97
N ALA A 2 1.54 0.18 7.23
CA ALA A 2 1.28 1.34 6.40
C ALA A 2 1.52 0.98 4.93
N VAL A 3 0.54 1.25 4.07
CA VAL A 3 0.59 1.01 2.63
C VAL A 3 0.36 2.35 1.93
N VAL A 4 1.26 2.72 1.03
CA VAL A 4 1.21 3.97 0.27
C VAL A 4 1.23 3.67 -1.22
N GLN A 5 0.45 4.42 -2.01
CA GLN A 5 0.50 4.32 -3.47
C GLN A 5 1.84 4.79 -4.01
N ASP A 6 2.42 4.08 -4.97
CA ASP A 6 3.66 4.48 -5.63
C ASP A 6 3.49 5.87 -6.27
N PRO A 7 4.28 6.88 -5.85
CA PRO A 7 4.22 8.23 -6.40
C PRO A 7 4.42 8.29 -7.93
N LEU A 8 5.06 7.29 -8.54
CA LEU A 8 5.25 7.20 -10.00
C LEU A 8 3.96 6.85 -10.76
N THR A 9 3.01 6.21 -10.08
CA THR A 9 1.74 5.75 -10.68
C THR A 9 0.53 6.55 -10.17
N ALA A 10 0.73 7.37 -9.15
CA ALA A 10 -0.31 8.23 -8.61
C ALA A 10 -0.66 9.37 -9.58
N GLU A 11 -1.95 9.65 -9.74
CA GLU A 11 -2.42 10.81 -10.49
C GLU A 11 -1.84 12.12 -9.91
N ILE A 12 -1.78 12.21 -8.57
CA ILE A 12 -1.15 13.30 -7.83
C ILE A 12 -0.21 12.72 -6.76
N ALA A 13 1.10 12.89 -6.97
CA ALA A 13 2.14 12.34 -6.12
C ALA A 13 2.31 13.05 -4.75
N LEU A 14 1.59 14.16 -4.50
CA LEU A 14 1.81 14.99 -3.31
C LEU A 14 1.53 14.22 -2.00
N MET A 15 0.36 13.60 -1.88
CA MET A 15 -0.01 12.86 -0.67
C MET A 15 0.90 11.63 -0.45
N PRO A 16 1.15 10.76 -1.45
CA PRO A 16 2.08 9.65 -1.29
C PRO A 16 3.50 10.06 -0.84
N ARG A 17 4.08 11.10 -1.46
CA ARG A 17 5.41 11.59 -1.07
C ARG A 17 5.43 12.10 0.36
N SER A 18 4.42 12.89 0.73
CA SER A 18 4.28 13.41 2.09
C SER A 18 4.20 12.29 3.12
N ALA A 19 3.47 11.21 2.83
CA ALA A 19 3.36 10.05 3.72
C ALA A 19 4.70 9.31 3.88
N ILE A 20 5.44 9.11 2.78
CA ILE A 20 6.77 8.46 2.80
C ILE A 20 7.80 9.28 3.59
N GLU A 21 7.74 10.61 3.48
CA GLU A 21 8.64 11.51 4.22
C GLU A 21 8.28 11.62 5.70
N ALA A 22 6.99 11.54 6.05
CA ALA A 22 6.51 11.74 7.42
C ALA A 22 6.66 10.51 8.32
N THR A 23 6.72 9.30 7.77
CA THR A 23 6.77 8.06 8.57
C THR A 23 7.39 6.90 7.79
N SER A 24 7.85 5.87 8.51
CA SER A 24 8.18 4.58 7.88
C SER A 24 6.95 3.93 7.28
N VAL A 25 7.09 3.41 6.06
CA VAL A 25 6.05 2.76 5.28
C VAL A 25 6.48 1.33 4.97
N ASP A 26 5.58 0.35 5.13
CA ASP A 26 5.89 -1.06 4.89
C ASP A 26 5.84 -1.41 3.39
N TYR A 27 4.92 -0.77 2.65
CA TYR A 27 4.71 -1.04 1.23
C TYR A 27 4.48 0.25 0.42
N VAL A 28 5.23 0.39 -0.67
CA VAL A 28 5.00 1.39 -1.72
C VAL A 28 4.63 0.64 -2.99
N LEU A 29 3.38 0.76 -3.45
CA LEU A 29 2.80 -0.11 -4.49
C LEU A 29 1.91 0.66 -5.46
N SER A 30 1.81 0.21 -6.72
CA SER A 30 0.77 0.73 -7.62
C SER A 30 -0.63 0.37 -7.10
N LEU A 31 -1.67 1.05 -7.59
CA LEU A 31 -3.04 0.88 -7.10
C LEU A 31 -3.53 -0.56 -7.23
N GLU A 32 -3.20 -1.23 -8.34
CA GLU A 32 -3.57 -2.62 -8.61
C GLU A 32 -2.94 -3.57 -7.59
N LYS A 33 -1.66 -3.35 -7.27
CA LYS A 33 -0.90 -4.16 -6.31
C LYS A 33 -1.36 -3.96 -4.87
N ILE A 34 -1.94 -2.81 -4.53
CA ILE A 34 -2.56 -2.58 -3.22
C ILE A 34 -3.77 -3.52 -3.04
N ALA A 35 -4.62 -3.62 -4.06
CA ALA A 35 -5.77 -4.54 -4.03
C ALA A 35 -5.32 -6.00 -3.91
N GLU A 36 -4.32 -6.42 -4.70
CA GLU A 36 -3.74 -7.76 -4.61
C GLU A 36 -3.12 -8.08 -3.24
N LEU A 37 -2.49 -7.08 -2.60
CA LEU A 37 -1.96 -7.24 -1.25
C LEU A 37 -3.09 -7.49 -0.25
N PHE A 38 -4.16 -6.69 -0.29
CA PHE A 38 -5.27 -6.82 0.67
C PHE A 38 -6.03 -8.14 0.52
N ILE A 39 -6.25 -8.62 -0.71
CA ILE A 39 -6.87 -9.94 -0.93
C ILE A 39 -6.01 -11.06 -0.31
N ARG A 40 -4.69 -11.04 -0.53
CA ARG A 40 -3.79 -12.05 0.04
C ARG A 40 -3.76 -12.00 1.58
N LEU A 41 -3.74 -10.81 2.16
CA LEU A 41 -3.77 -10.66 3.61
C LEU A 41 -5.09 -11.18 4.21
N ASP A 42 -6.22 -10.96 3.53
CA ASP A 42 -7.52 -11.48 3.95
C ASP A 42 -7.59 -13.02 3.85
N GLN A 43 -7.13 -13.58 2.72
CA GLN A 43 -7.03 -15.03 2.54
C GLN A 43 -6.18 -15.70 3.62
N ASN A 44 -5.01 -15.13 3.90
CA ASN A 44 -4.12 -15.63 4.97
C ASN A 44 -4.75 -15.50 6.37
N ASN A 45 -5.65 -14.54 6.59
CA ASN A 45 -6.38 -14.41 7.85
C ASN A 45 -7.48 -15.47 7.98
N LEU A 46 -8.18 -15.79 6.89
CA LEU A 46 -9.18 -16.86 6.86
C LEU A 46 -8.56 -18.24 7.09
N GLU A 47 -7.39 -18.53 6.52
CA GLU A 47 -6.68 -19.80 6.73
C GLU A 47 -6.17 -20.00 8.16
N GLN A 48 -6.03 -18.92 8.94
CA GLN A 48 -5.55 -18.96 10.33
C GLN A 48 -6.68 -19.03 11.38
N ARG A 49 -7.96 -19.06 10.95
CA ARG A 49 -9.13 -19.16 11.83
C ARG A 49 -9.62 -20.60 11.94
#